data_AF-A0A4R9VD90-F1
#
_entry.id   AF-A0A4R9VD90-F1
#
_cell.length_a   1.000
_cell.length_b   1.000
_cell.length_c   1.000
_cell.angle_alpha   90.00
_cell.angle_beta   90.00
_cell.angle_gamma   90.00
#
_symmetry.space_group_name_H-M   'P 1'
#
loop_
_entity.id
_entity.type
_entity.pdbx_description
1 polymer ?
#
loop_
_entity_poly.entity_id
_entity_poly.type
_entity_poly.pdbx_seq_one_letter_code
_entity_poly.pdbx_strand_id
1 'polypeptide(L)' 'KYPFDHAGIGETSLMLALCPEAVDAAHFEDNTGWYTASAKEASVELGQKGVAMIMDHLRAILRR' A
#
# COMPACT_ATOMS: atom_id res chain seq x y z
N LYS A 1 -0.13 -8.38 10.61
CA LYS A 1 -1.20 -8.48 9.60
C LYS A 1 -1.12 -7.23 8.74
N TYR A 2 -1.05 -7.35 7.41
CA TYR A 2 -1.02 -6.20 6.51
C TYR A 2 -2.44 -5.65 6.32
N PRO A 3 -2.67 -4.32 6.38
CA PRO A 3 -3.97 -3.75 6.07
C PRO A 3 -4.15 -3.78 4.56
N PHE A 4 -4.95 -4.72 4.05
CA PHE A 4 -5.46 -4.61 2.69
C PHE A 4 -6.78 -3.84 2.76
N ASP A 5 -6.81 -2.66 2.14
CA ASP A 5 -7.91 -1.71 2.15
C ASP A 5 -8.18 -1.20 0.73
N HIS A 6 -8.99 -0.15 0.58
CA HIS A 6 -9.23 0.50 -0.71
C HIS A 6 -8.75 1.93 -0.66
N ALA A 7 -7.64 2.21 -1.36
CA ALA A 7 -6.97 3.50 -1.41
C ALA A 7 -6.69 4.11 -0.01
N GLY A 8 -6.54 3.27 1.01
CA GLY A 8 -6.21 3.66 2.37
C GLY A 8 -4.71 3.55 2.64
N ILE A 9 -4.34 3.40 3.92
CA ILE A 9 -2.96 3.24 4.36
C ILE A 9 -2.26 2.07 3.65
N GLY A 10 -2.98 0.96 3.42
CA GLY A 10 -2.46 -0.26 2.83
C GLY A 10 -2.07 -0.13 1.38
N GLU A 11 -3.06 0.10 0.51
CA GLU A 11 -2.81 0.22 -0.93
C GLU A 11 -1.89 1.39 -1.27
N THR A 12 -2.03 2.53 -0.58
CA THR A 12 -1.13 3.68 -0.79
C THR A 12 0.30 3.34 -0.37
N SER A 13 0.50 2.58 0.71
CA SER A 13 1.84 2.12 1.11
C SER A 13 2.45 1.17 0.07
N LEU A 14 1.65 0.27 -0.52
CA LEU A 14 2.12 -0.58 -1.63
C LEU A 14 2.59 0.25 -2.82
N MET A 15 1.79 1.26 -3.21
CA MET A 15 2.15 2.18 -4.29
C MET A 15 3.43 2.94 -3.97
N LEU A 16 3.58 3.49 -2.77
CA LEU A 16 4.81 4.15 -2.32
C LEU A 16 6.05 3.24 -2.40
N ALA A 17 5.90 1.93 -2.18
CA ALA A 17 7.01 0.99 -2.26
C ALA A 17 7.34 0.52 -3.69
N LEU A 18 6.36 0.47 -4.60
CA LEU A 18 6.51 -0.12 -5.93
C LEU A 18 6.62 0.94 -7.06
N CYS A 19 5.94 2.07 -6.92
CA CYS A 19 5.80 3.13 -7.91
C CYS A 19 5.56 4.47 -7.18
N PRO A 20 6.54 4.96 -6.39
CA PRO A 20 6.39 6.17 -5.57
C PRO A 20 6.03 7.42 -6.39
N GLU A 21 6.47 7.49 -7.64
CA GLU A 21 6.18 8.59 -8.56
C GLU A 21 4.70 8.72 -8.92
N ALA A 22 3.90 7.68 -8.69
CA ALA A 22 2.46 7.68 -8.92
C ALA A 22 1.64 8.12 -7.69
N VAL A 23 2.29 8.41 -6.56
CA VAL A 23 1.63 8.87 -5.33
C VAL A 23 1.92 10.34 -5.12
N ASP A 24 0.89 11.18 -5.28
CA ASP A 24 0.98 12.60 -4.99
C ASP A 24 0.40 12.92 -3.60
N ALA A 25 1.29 13.07 -2.61
CA ALA A 25 0.92 13.36 -1.24
C ALA A 25 0.27 14.75 -1.06
N ALA A 26 0.46 15.68 -2.01
CA ALA A 26 -0.17 17.01 -1.95
C ALA A 26 -1.69 16.94 -2.08
N HIS A 27 -2.22 15.88 -2.68
CA HIS A 27 -3.65 15.66 -2.91
C HIS A 27 -4.33 14.81 -1.84
N PHE A 28 -3.64 14.41 -0.76
CA PHE A 28 -4.25 13.59 0.29
C PHE A 28 -5.42 14.27 1.01
N GLU A 29 -5.38 15.59 1.15
CA GLU A 29 -6.47 16.36 1.77
C GLU A 29 -7.70 16.51 0.84
N ASP A 30 -7.57 16.21 -0.45
CA ASP A 30 -8.70 16.21 -1.40
C ASP A 30 -9.58 14.96 -1.23
N ASN A 31 -9.09 13.96 -0.50
CA ASN A 31 -9.82 12.73 -0.22
C ASN A 31 -11.01 13.00 0.72
N THR A 32 -12.22 12.92 0.17
CA THR A 32 -13.47 13.09 0.95
C THR A 32 -14.10 11.76 1.37
N GLY A 33 -13.62 10.63 0.84
CA GLY A 33 -14.11 9.29 1.17
C GLY A 33 -13.61 8.81 2.54
N TRP A 34 -14.49 8.21 3.34
CA TRP A 34 -14.10 7.67 4.65
C TRP A 34 -13.08 6.53 4.54
N TYR A 35 -13.11 5.75 3.44
CA TYR A 35 -12.24 4.61 3.21
C TYR A 35 -10.82 5.00 2.78
N THR A 36 -10.63 6.22 2.26
CA THR A 36 -9.33 6.77 1.87
C THR A 36 -8.66 7.59 2.98
N ALA A 37 -9.35 7.83 4.09
CA ALA A 37 -8.91 8.76 5.13
C ALA A 37 -7.55 8.40 5.76
N SER A 38 -7.20 7.11 5.76
CA SER A 38 -5.94 6.59 6.31
C SER A 38 -4.76 6.67 5.33
N ALA A 39 -4.97 7.07 4.07
CA ALA A 39 -3.90 7.15 3.06
C ALA A 39 -2.72 8.03 3.49
N LYS A 40 -2.99 9.11 4.23
CA LYS A 40 -1.95 10.01 4.77
C LYS A 40 -1.01 9.37 5.81
N GLU A 41 -1.39 8.22 6.35
CA GLU A 41 -0.57 7.45 7.29
C GLU A 41 0.31 6.41 6.57
N ALA A 42 0.23 6.34 5.24
CA ALA A 42 0.99 5.39 4.44
C ALA A 42 2.50 5.64 4.51
N SER A 43 3.27 4.57 4.39
CA SER A 43 4.73 4.65 4.39
C SER A 43 5.37 3.61 3.48
N VAL A 44 6.57 3.92 3.00
CA VAL A 44 7.39 3.00 2.19
C VAL A 44 7.70 1.73 2.98
N GLU A 45 8.00 1.84 4.28
CA GLU A 45 8.34 0.70 5.14
C GLU A 45 7.16 -0.26 5.32
N LEU A 46 5.95 0.28 5.47
CA LEU A 46 4.75 -0.56 5.48
C LEU A 46 4.61 -1.24 4.13
N GLY A 47 4.70 -0.50 3.03
CA GLY A 47 4.63 -1.03 1.66
C GLY A 47 5.56 -2.21 1.42
N GLN A 48 6.83 -2.07 1.81
CA GLN A 48 7.84 -3.12 1.70
C GLN A 48 7.48 -4.39 2.49
N LYS A 49 6.85 -4.27 3.67
CA LYS A 49 6.32 -5.43 4.41
C LYS A 49 5.20 -6.14 3.64
N GLY A 50 4.32 -5.37 2.99
CA GLY A 50 3.26 -5.89 2.12
C GLY A 50 3.84 -6.64 0.92
N VAL A 51 4.80 -6.04 0.22
CA VAL A 51 5.50 -6.65 -0.91
C VAL A 51 6.18 -7.96 -0.52
N ALA A 52 6.89 -7.99 0.61
CA ALA A 52 7.52 -9.21 1.12
C ALA A 52 6.50 -10.32 1.36
N MET A 53 5.38 -10.00 2.04
CA MET A 53 4.30 -10.95 2.30
C MET A 53 3.69 -11.52 1.01
N ILE A 54 3.41 -10.66 0.02
CA ILE A 54 2.87 -11.08 -1.29
C ILE A 54 3.87 -11.99 -2.00
N MET A 55 5.14 -11.60 -2.07
CA MET A 55 6.18 -12.37 -2.76
C MET A 55 6.42 -13.73 -2.10
N ASP A 56 6.41 -13.79 -0.77
CA ASP A 56 6.56 -15.04 -0.03
C ASP A 56 5.40 -16.00 -0.32
N HIS A 57 4.17 -15.48 -0.34
CA HIS A 57 3.00 -16.29 -0.70
C HIS A 57 3.07 -16.78 -2.15
N LEU A 58 3.36 -15.89 -3.11
CA LEU A 58 3.47 -16.25 -4.53
C LEU A 58 4.56 -17.31 -4.76
N ARG A 59 5.74 -17.16 -4.14
CA ARG A 59 6.81 -18.17 -4.22
C ARG A 59 6.39 -19.51 -3.63
N ALA A 60 5.63 -19.52 -2.53
CA ALA A 60 5.17 -20.75 -1.91
C ALA A 60 4.20 -21.53 -2.81
N ILE A 61 3.26 -20.84 -3.47
CA ILE A 61 2.23 -21.48 -4.30
C ILE A 61 2.70 -21.80 -5.73
N LEU A 62 3.69 -21.05 -6.25
CA LEU A 62 4.21 -21.21 -7.62
C LEU A 62 5.47 -22.09 -7.69
N ARG A 63 5.96 -22.62 -6.57
CA ARG A 63 7.05 -23.60 -6.57
C ARG A 63 6.56 -24.91 -7.20
N ARG A 64 7.09 -25.22 -8.40
CA ARG A 64 7.00 -26.55 -9.01
C ARG A 64 7.88 -27.54 -8.28
#